data_AF-Q9V1P6-F1
#
_entry.id   AF-Q9V1P6-F1
#
_cell.length_a   1.000
_cell.length_b   1.000
_cell.length_c   1.000
_cell.angle_alpha   90.00
_cell.angle_beta   90.00
_cell.angle_gamma   90.00
#
_symmetry.space_group_name_H-M   'P 1'
#
loop_
_entity.id
_entity.type
_entity.pdbx_description
1 polymer ?
#
loop_
_entity_poly.entity_id
_entity_poly.type
_entity_poly.pdbx_seq_one_letter_code
_entity_poly.pdbx_strand_id
1 'polypeptide(L)'
;MTIVDVRILVEGASDVEVISKALQGLALGSEYNITISSIIPTTNVEIAKSAAAGADLLIIATDADRVGRELAERLFNELSEMVGHIERMKIPIGHDLEHIDVELVRKELKNALVRAGLKTLQRVPEYMELRRDYLDLKGKFEELQKEKEELLKRLEELEAKYNEVQDELKRLEVENSRLNEMLKKRPKVYDLKKKWDELFPGVELPEEELFSKAVKTLNLAGKVIVGQGYIYAEDEKLVEDLLKTVYLSLKLREEEEVEVIREGIEEIIPEIDSGGEGGESEG
;
A
#
# COMPACT_ATOMS: atom_id res chain seq x y z
N MET A 1 35.42 22.72 29.34
CA MET A 1 35.08 24.16 29.30
C MET A 1 35.36 24.63 27.89
N THR A 2 34.36 25.19 27.22
CA THR A 2 34.55 25.74 25.86
C THR A 2 35.28 27.07 25.98
N ILE A 3 36.37 27.22 25.24
CA ILE A 3 37.16 28.46 25.18
C ILE A 3 36.68 29.22 23.94
N VAL A 4 36.43 30.52 24.08
CA VAL A 4 35.97 31.37 22.97
C VAL A 4 37.17 31.70 22.07
N ASP A 5 37.09 31.36 20.78
CA ASP A 5 38.10 31.70 19.78
C ASP A 5 37.86 33.11 19.22
N VAL A 6 38.80 34.02 19.50
CA VAL A 6 38.77 35.39 18.99
C VAL A 6 39.87 35.57 17.96
N ARG A 7 39.54 36.14 16.81
CA ARG A 7 40.51 36.58 15.80
C ARG A 7 40.42 38.08 15.61
N ILE A 8 41.56 38.73 15.35
CA ILE A 8 41.62 40.18 15.13
C ILE A 8 42.10 40.42 13.70
N LEU A 9 41.34 41.17 12.91
CA LEU A 9 41.73 41.59 11.58
C LEU A 9 42.25 43.02 11.62
N VAL A 10 43.43 43.22 11.05
CA VAL A 10 44.10 44.52 10.93
C VAL A 10 44.51 44.79 9.49
N GLU A 11 44.80 46.04 9.17
CA GLU A 11 45.14 46.44 7.80
C GLU A 11 46.58 46.08 7.43
N GLY A 12 47.53 46.30 8.36
CA GLY A 12 48.95 46.14 8.11
C GLY A 12 49.74 45.45 9.22
N ALA A 13 51.02 45.19 8.94
CA ALA A 13 51.93 44.55 9.88
C ALA A 13 52.28 45.44 11.08
N SER A 14 52.30 46.77 10.90
CA SER A 14 52.50 47.73 11.99
C SER A 14 51.44 47.58 13.09
N ASP A 15 50.17 47.43 12.69
CA ASP A 15 49.03 47.28 13.59
C ASP A 15 49.13 45.99 14.42
N VAL A 16 49.65 44.92 13.81
CA VAL A 16 49.87 43.64 14.50
C VAL A 16 50.77 43.83 15.71
N GLU A 17 51.83 44.63 15.59
CA GLU A 17 52.75 44.88 16.69
C GLU A 17 52.06 45.62 17.84
N VAL A 18 51.31 46.67 17.53
CA VAL A 18 50.59 47.47 18.53
C VAL A 18 49.55 46.63 19.26
N ILE A 19 48.74 45.86 18.52
CA ILE A 19 47.74 44.97 19.11
C ILE A 19 48.41 43.89 19.94
N SER A 20 49.46 43.24 19.43
CA SER A 20 50.19 42.21 20.17
C SER A 20 50.72 42.72 21.51
N LYS A 21 51.31 43.93 21.56
CA LYS A 21 51.72 44.58 22.82
C LYS A 21 50.54 44.89 23.74
N ALA A 22 49.41 45.32 23.19
CA ALA A 22 48.19 45.57 23.97
C ALA A 22 47.66 44.28 24.61
N LEU A 23 47.72 43.15 23.89
CA LEU A 23 47.30 41.82 24.35
C LEU A 23 48.16 41.23 25.46
N GLN A 24 49.47 41.43 25.44
CA GLN A 24 50.38 40.86 26.45
C GLN A 24 50.04 41.28 27.88
N GLY A 25 49.41 42.45 28.06
CA GLY A 25 48.95 42.92 29.37
C GLY A 25 47.51 42.55 29.71
N LEU A 26 46.89 41.64 28.96
CA LEU A 26 45.52 41.17 29.19
C LEU A 26 45.51 39.68 29.56
N ALA A 27 45.00 39.36 30.75
CA ALA A 27 44.86 37.98 31.22
C ALA A 27 43.57 37.29 30.67
N LEU A 28 43.33 37.39 29.35
CA LEU A 28 42.08 36.94 28.72
C LEU A 28 41.78 35.45 28.90
N GLY A 29 42.82 34.62 28.85
CA GLY A 29 42.67 33.16 28.99
C GLY A 29 42.23 32.75 30.39
N SER A 30 42.85 33.31 31.43
CA SER A 30 42.58 32.94 32.83
C SER A 30 41.35 33.62 33.42
N GLU A 31 41.09 34.88 33.05
CA GLU A 31 39.98 35.65 33.64
C GLU A 31 38.66 35.45 32.88
N TYR A 32 38.72 35.25 31.56
CA TYR A 32 37.55 35.30 30.70
C TYR A 32 37.35 34.05 29.81
N ASN A 33 38.25 33.05 29.87
CA ASN A 33 38.26 31.89 28.97
C ASN A 33 38.21 32.27 27.48
N ILE A 34 38.90 33.34 27.13
CA ILE A 34 39.03 33.84 25.77
C ILE A 34 40.46 33.56 25.30
N THR A 35 40.58 32.99 24.10
CA THR A 35 41.87 32.84 23.42
C THR A 35 41.85 33.66 22.15
N ILE A 36 42.89 34.47 21.95
CA ILE A 36 43.11 35.12 20.66
C ILE A 36 43.98 34.20 19.83
N SER A 37 43.40 33.52 18.84
CA SER A 37 44.13 32.53 18.03
C SER A 37 44.97 33.16 16.94
N SER A 38 44.55 34.31 16.39
CA SER A 38 45.29 34.98 15.33
C SER A 38 45.03 36.49 15.25
N ILE A 39 46.05 37.20 14.78
CA ILE A 39 45.96 38.57 14.27
C ILE A 39 46.25 38.49 12.77
N ILE A 40 45.31 38.94 11.93
CA ILE A 40 45.31 38.75 10.48
C ILE A 40 45.58 40.11 9.82
N PRO A 41 46.81 40.37 9.33
CA PRO A 41 47.14 41.61 8.63
C PRO A 41 46.76 41.53 7.16
N THR A 42 45.52 41.88 6.83
CA THR A 42 45.08 41.91 5.43
C THR A 42 43.97 42.92 5.18
N THR A 43 44.05 43.58 4.03
CA THR A 43 42.95 44.38 3.46
C THR A 43 42.17 43.61 2.39
N ASN A 44 42.62 42.40 2.01
CA ASN A 44 41.96 41.58 1.00
C ASN A 44 40.85 40.74 1.63
N VAL A 45 39.63 40.92 1.13
CA VAL A 45 38.43 40.22 1.60
C VAL A 45 38.56 38.70 1.46
N GLU A 46 39.10 38.16 0.36
CA GLU A 46 39.18 36.70 0.16
C GLU A 46 40.12 36.01 1.16
N ILE A 47 41.23 36.68 1.46
CA ILE A 47 42.19 36.21 2.47
C ILE A 47 41.54 36.30 3.85
N ALA A 48 40.83 37.40 4.14
CA ALA A 48 40.07 37.56 5.38
C ALA A 48 39.00 36.46 5.55
N LYS A 49 38.27 36.11 4.49
CA LYS A 49 37.27 35.03 4.52
C LYS A 49 37.90 33.71 4.94
N SER A 50 38.99 33.34 4.28
CA SER A 50 39.68 32.09 4.55
C SER A 50 40.30 32.04 5.95
N ALA A 51 40.87 33.16 6.40
CA ALA A 51 41.58 33.23 7.68
C ALA A 51 40.66 33.44 8.89
N ALA A 52 39.52 34.11 8.72
CA ALA A 52 38.55 34.38 9.78
C ALA A 52 37.49 33.28 9.95
N ALA A 53 37.31 32.41 8.94
CA ALA A 53 36.30 31.35 8.96
C ALA A 53 36.37 30.49 10.23
N GLY A 54 35.20 30.27 10.83
CA GLY A 54 35.05 29.42 12.02
C GLY A 54 35.53 30.04 13.33
N ALA A 55 35.87 31.33 13.37
CA ALA A 55 36.07 32.04 14.63
C ALA A 55 34.72 32.30 15.33
N ASP A 56 34.71 32.24 16.66
CA ASP A 56 33.53 32.60 17.45
C ASP A 56 33.28 34.11 17.40
N LEU A 57 34.36 34.89 17.46
CA LEU A 57 34.33 36.35 17.37
C LEU A 57 35.47 36.88 16.50
N LEU A 58 35.14 37.72 15.53
CA LEU A 58 36.11 38.50 14.76
C LEU A 58 36.06 39.96 15.22
N ILE A 59 37.22 40.51 15.55
CA ILE A 59 37.37 41.94 15.84
C ILE A 59 38.04 42.61 14.64
N ILE A 60 37.35 43.57 14.03
CA ILE A 60 37.91 44.39 12.95
C ILE A 60 38.54 45.63 13.59
N ALA A 61 39.86 45.73 13.49
CA ALA A 61 40.66 46.84 13.96
C ALA A 61 41.23 47.60 12.76
N THR A 62 40.39 48.46 12.18
CA THR A 62 40.74 49.38 11.10
C THR A 62 40.84 50.81 11.62
N ASP A 63 41.49 51.66 10.85
CA ASP A 63 41.61 53.08 11.21
C ASP A 63 40.23 53.77 11.27
N ALA A 64 40.18 54.87 12.02
CA ALA A 64 38.97 55.66 12.24
C ALA A 64 38.62 56.58 11.05
N ASP A 65 39.47 56.60 10.02
CA ASP A 65 39.33 57.44 8.84
C ASP A 65 38.16 56.98 7.94
N ARG A 66 38.01 57.59 6.76
CA ARG A 66 36.93 57.21 5.85
C ARG A 66 37.24 55.86 5.18
N VAL A 67 38.49 55.60 4.82
CA VAL A 67 38.88 54.40 4.07
C VAL A 67 38.78 53.16 4.97
N GLY A 68 39.30 53.21 6.19
CA GLY A 68 39.21 52.14 7.18
C GLY A 68 37.77 51.85 7.63
N ARG A 69 36.89 52.86 7.61
CA ARG A 69 35.44 52.66 7.81
C ARG A 69 34.79 51.89 6.66
N GLU A 70 35.02 52.31 5.43
CA GLU A 70 34.48 51.64 4.25
C GLU A 70 35.00 50.20 4.14
N LEU A 71 36.28 49.97 4.45
CA LEU A 71 36.88 48.64 4.49
C LEU A 71 36.22 47.76 5.56
N ALA A 72 36.03 48.29 6.78
CA ALA A 72 35.38 47.55 7.84
C ALA A 72 33.93 47.18 7.52
N GLU A 73 33.16 48.08 6.89
CA GLU A 73 31.79 47.79 6.46
C GLU A 73 31.74 46.70 5.39
N ARG A 74 32.66 46.74 4.42
CA ARG A 74 32.79 45.68 3.40
C ARG A 74 33.12 44.34 4.03
N LEU A 75 34.12 44.30 4.91
CA LEU A 75 34.52 43.08 5.62
C LEU A 75 33.39 42.57 6.52
N PHE A 76 32.66 43.45 7.21
CA PHE A 76 31.53 43.07 8.03
C PHE A 76 30.46 42.35 7.22
N ASN A 77 30.03 42.92 6.09
CA ASN A 77 29.00 42.32 5.25
C ASN A 77 29.42 40.98 4.67
N GLU A 78 30.67 40.86 4.22
CA GLU A 78 31.19 39.67 3.56
C GLU A 78 31.55 38.53 4.52
N LEU A 79 31.82 38.83 5.79
CA LEU A 79 32.25 37.86 6.81
C LEU A 79 31.14 37.47 7.79
N SER A 80 30.02 38.20 7.83
CA SER A 80 28.94 38.00 8.82
C SER A 80 28.34 36.59 8.82
N GLU A 81 28.37 35.90 7.68
CA GLU A 81 27.84 34.53 7.55
C GLU A 81 28.84 33.43 7.95
N MET A 82 30.14 33.76 8.04
CA MET A 82 31.22 32.77 8.25
C MET A 82 31.84 32.81 9.64
N VAL A 83 31.47 33.82 10.44
CA VAL A 83 31.98 34.06 11.80
C VAL A 83 30.79 34.17 12.74
N GLY A 84 30.91 33.67 13.98
CA GLY A 84 29.82 33.72 14.96
C GLY A 84 29.36 35.15 15.28
N HIS A 85 30.29 36.06 15.53
CA HIS A 85 30.00 37.48 15.73
C HIS A 85 31.14 38.36 15.19
N ILE A 86 30.81 39.57 14.75
CA ILE A 86 31.79 40.55 14.30
C ILE A 86 31.60 41.84 15.08
N GLU A 87 32.69 42.36 15.63
CA GLU A 87 32.71 43.65 16.31
C GLU A 87 33.84 44.51 15.75
N ARG A 88 33.62 45.82 15.65
CA ARG A 88 34.66 46.77 15.25
C ARG A 88 35.21 47.50 16.47
N MET A 89 36.52 47.71 16.50
CA MET A 89 37.15 48.60 17.47
C MET A 89 36.86 50.07 17.13
N LYS A 90 36.40 50.85 18.12
CA LYS A 90 36.13 52.28 17.93
C LYS A 90 37.35 53.08 18.37
N ILE A 91 38.23 53.36 17.41
CA ILE A 91 39.42 54.17 17.66
C ILE A 91 39.03 55.66 17.60
N PRO A 92 39.46 56.51 18.56
CA PRO A 92 39.16 57.95 18.53
C PRO A 92 39.72 58.63 17.28
N ILE A 93 38.94 59.55 16.71
CA ILE A 93 39.27 60.27 15.47
C ILE A 93 40.58 61.07 15.64
N GLY A 94 41.48 60.97 14.66
CA GLY A 94 42.74 61.73 14.61
C GLY A 94 43.94 61.04 15.24
N HIS A 95 43.82 59.75 15.58
CA HIS A 95 44.97 58.92 15.92
C HIS A 95 44.98 57.70 14.99
N ASP A 96 46.05 57.55 14.23
CA ASP A 96 46.33 56.32 13.48
C ASP A 96 46.76 55.23 14.48
N LEU A 97 46.41 53.97 14.24
CA LEU A 97 46.78 52.84 15.11
C LEU A 97 48.28 52.83 15.49
N GLU A 98 49.14 53.29 14.59
CA GLU A 98 50.59 53.35 14.74
C GLU A 98 51.07 54.36 15.80
N HIS A 99 50.28 55.38 16.13
CA HIS A 99 50.67 56.50 17.02
C HIS A 99 49.88 56.54 18.33
N ILE A 100 49.04 55.54 18.59
CA ILE A 100 48.20 55.46 19.79
C ILE A 100 48.96 54.82 20.95
N ASP A 101 48.69 55.32 22.16
CA ASP A 101 49.12 54.66 23.38
C ASP A 101 48.54 53.23 23.48
N VAL A 102 49.41 52.25 23.67
CA VAL A 102 49.07 50.84 23.85
C VAL A 102 48.00 50.64 24.94
N GLU A 103 47.95 51.50 25.96
CA GLU A 103 46.91 51.45 26.99
C GLU A 103 45.51 51.78 26.44
N LEU A 104 45.40 52.71 25.50
CA LEU A 104 44.13 53.09 24.89
C LEU A 104 43.62 51.98 23.97
N VAL A 105 44.50 51.37 23.17
CA VAL A 105 44.17 50.20 22.34
C VAL A 105 43.68 49.05 23.23
N ARG A 106 44.37 48.81 24.35
CA ARG A 106 43.98 47.79 25.34
C ARG A 106 42.57 48.05 25.90
N LYS A 107 42.27 49.29 26.27
CA LYS A 107 40.96 49.69 26.79
C LYS A 107 39.87 49.47 25.74
N GLU A 108 40.11 49.87 24.49
CA GLU A 108 39.11 49.71 23.44
C GLU A 108 38.91 48.25 23.04
N LEU A 109 39.98 47.44 23.04
CA LEU A 109 39.84 46.00 22.81
C LEU A 109 38.98 45.34 23.91
N LYS A 110 39.20 45.68 25.19
CA LYS A 110 38.33 45.25 26.29
C LYS A 110 36.88 45.66 26.05
N ASN A 111 36.65 46.92 25.66
CA ASN A 111 35.31 47.42 25.38
C ASN A 111 34.66 46.66 24.20
N ALA A 112 35.41 46.37 23.14
CA ALA A 112 34.93 45.61 21.99
C ALA A 112 34.52 44.19 22.40
N LEU A 113 35.34 43.49 23.20
CA LEU A 113 35.01 42.17 23.74
C LEU A 113 33.74 42.21 24.61
N VAL A 114 33.60 43.21 25.48
CA VAL A 114 32.41 43.39 26.31
C VAL A 114 31.18 43.67 25.46
N ARG A 115 31.28 44.55 24.45
CA ARG A 115 30.17 44.84 23.52
C ARG A 115 29.73 43.60 22.75
N ALA A 116 30.69 42.83 22.23
CA ALA A 116 30.41 41.57 21.55
C ALA A 116 29.70 40.58 22.49
N GLY A 117 30.23 40.40 23.71
CA GLY A 117 29.62 39.52 24.71
C GLY A 117 28.19 39.93 25.07
N LEU A 118 27.95 41.22 25.30
CA LEU A 118 26.61 41.74 25.62
C LEU A 118 25.63 41.58 24.45
N LYS A 119 26.05 41.84 23.20
CA LYS A 119 25.22 41.63 22.01
C LYS A 119 24.84 40.16 21.84
N THR A 120 25.79 39.25 22.05
CA THR A 120 25.51 37.81 21.97
C THR A 120 24.56 37.36 23.09
N LEU A 121 24.71 37.90 24.31
CA LEU A 121 23.80 37.63 25.42
C LEU A 121 22.35 38.08 25.13
N GLN A 122 22.16 39.17 24.38
CA GLN A 122 20.82 39.61 23.97
C GLN A 122 20.10 38.59 23.08
N ARG A 123 20.82 37.71 22.37
CA ARG A 123 20.25 36.67 21.51
C ARG A 123 19.93 35.36 22.24
N VAL A 124 20.31 35.24 23.52
CA VAL A 124 20.06 34.03 24.33
C VAL A 124 18.58 33.69 24.45
N PRO A 125 17.64 34.64 24.66
CA PRO A 125 16.22 34.34 24.69
C PRO A 125 15.71 33.67 23.41
N GLU A 126 16.10 34.18 22.24
CA GLU A 126 15.75 33.60 20.93
C GLU A 126 16.28 32.16 20.81
N TYR A 127 17.52 31.92 21.25
CA TYR A 127 18.09 30.57 21.26
C TYR A 127 17.34 29.62 22.21
N MET A 128 16.88 30.13 23.36
CA MET A 128 16.10 29.34 24.32
C MET A 128 14.71 28.99 23.78
N GLU A 129 14.07 29.89 23.03
CA GLU A 129 12.82 29.60 22.32
C GLU A 129 13.03 28.52 21.26
N LEU A 130 14.04 28.68 20.39
CA LEU A 130 14.36 27.68 19.38
C LEU A 130 14.69 26.30 19.98
N ARG A 131 15.35 26.28 21.14
CA ARG A 131 15.62 25.04 21.88
C ARG A 131 14.36 24.38 22.40
N ARG A 132 13.36 25.14 22.84
CA ARG A 132 12.05 24.59 23.25
C ARG A 132 11.33 23.99 22.06
N ASP A 133 11.26 24.71 20.95
CA ASP A 133 10.64 24.22 19.72
C ASP A 133 11.29 22.92 19.24
N TYR A 134 12.63 22.84 19.33
CA TYR A 134 13.37 21.62 19.02
C TYR A 134 13.00 20.45 19.94
N LEU A 135 12.89 20.70 21.25
CA LEU A 135 12.49 19.66 22.21
C LEU A 135 11.06 19.18 21.96
N ASP A 136 10.14 20.09 21.67
CA ASP A 136 8.74 19.76 21.35
C ASP A 136 8.65 18.95 20.06
N LEU A 137 9.39 19.35 19.02
CA LEU A 137 9.45 18.62 17.76
C LEU A 137 10.06 17.22 17.92
N LYS A 138 11.12 17.11 18.75
CA LYS A 138 11.72 15.83 19.08
C LYS A 138 10.73 14.91 19.78
N GLY A 139 9.96 15.43 20.74
CA GLY A 139 8.89 14.67 21.40
C GLY A 139 7.86 14.12 20.40
N LYS A 140 7.36 14.97 19.50
CA LYS A 140 6.44 14.55 18.43
C LYS A 140 7.04 13.49 17.51
N PHE A 141 8.31 13.61 17.18
CA PHE A 141 9.00 12.62 16.34
C PHE A 141 9.08 11.26 17.03
N GLU A 142 9.41 11.23 18.33
CA GLU A 142 9.44 9.99 19.12
C GLU A 142 8.05 9.33 19.22
N GLU A 143 6.99 10.14 19.35
CA GLU A 143 5.60 9.65 19.30
C GLU A 143 5.25 9.05 17.95
N LEU A 144 5.51 9.76 16.85
CA LEU A 144 5.28 9.25 15.49
C LEU A 144 6.07 7.97 15.21
N GLN A 145 7.29 7.86 15.75
CA GLN A 145 8.10 6.66 15.59
C GLN A 145 7.46 5.45 16.29
N LYS A 146 6.88 5.63 17.48
CA LYS A 146 6.11 4.58 18.17
C LYS A 146 4.86 4.20 17.39
N GLU A 147 4.09 5.19 16.91
CA GLU A 147 2.90 4.93 16.09
C GLU A 147 3.24 4.13 14.83
N LYS A 148 4.35 4.47 14.16
CA LYS A 148 4.84 3.71 13.01
C LYS A 148 5.14 2.25 13.36
N GLU A 149 5.83 2.01 14.48
CA GLU A 149 6.16 0.65 14.94
C GLU A 149 4.89 -0.15 15.28
N GLU A 150 3.89 0.48 15.91
CA GLU A 150 2.60 -0.15 16.19
C GLU A 150 1.83 -0.48 14.92
N LEU A 151 1.81 0.43 13.94
CA LEU A 151 1.16 0.21 12.65
C LEU A 151 1.83 -0.92 11.86
N LEU A 152 3.16 -1.03 11.90
CA LEU A 152 3.88 -2.14 11.28
C LEU A 152 3.48 -3.48 11.88
N LYS A 153 3.38 -3.59 13.21
CA LYS A 153 2.89 -4.82 13.87
C LYS A 153 1.47 -5.16 13.46
N ARG A 154 0.58 -4.16 13.42
CA ARG A 154 -0.81 -4.38 12.96
C ARG A 154 -0.88 -4.84 11.51
N LEU A 155 0.02 -4.33 10.67
CA LEU A 155 0.09 -4.73 9.26
C LEU A 155 0.55 -6.18 9.13
N GLU A 156 1.58 -6.59 9.87
CA GLU A 156 2.01 -8.00 9.95
C GLU A 156 0.89 -8.93 10.44
N GLU A 157 0.17 -8.55 11.51
CA GLU A 157 -0.98 -9.31 12.01
C GLU A 157 -2.10 -9.43 10.98
N LEU A 158 -2.36 -8.36 10.23
CA LEU A 158 -3.42 -8.33 9.22
C LEU A 158 -3.03 -9.16 7.99
N GLU A 159 -1.77 -9.12 7.57
CA GLU A 159 -1.23 -9.98 6.52
C GLU A 159 -1.32 -11.46 6.90
N ALA A 160 -1.01 -11.82 8.15
CA ALA A 160 -1.17 -13.18 8.65
C ALA A 160 -2.63 -13.65 8.56
N LYS A 161 -3.58 -12.84 9.04
CA LYS A 161 -5.02 -13.14 8.95
C LYS A 161 -5.51 -13.22 7.50
N TYR A 162 -5.01 -12.35 6.62
CA TYR A 162 -5.36 -12.40 5.20
C TYR A 162 -4.92 -13.71 4.57
N ASN A 163 -3.70 -14.15 4.86
CA ASN A 163 -3.17 -15.43 4.35
C ASN A 163 -3.97 -16.62 4.90
N GLU A 164 -4.32 -16.62 6.18
CA GLU A 164 -5.17 -17.67 6.79
C GLU A 164 -6.53 -17.76 6.08
N VAL A 165 -7.22 -16.63 5.91
CA VAL A 165 -8.52 -16.57 5.22
C VAL A 165 -8.38 -17.00 3.76
N GLN A 166 -7.30 -16.62 3.08
CA GLN A 166 -7.06 -17.01 1.70
C GLN A 166 -6.86 -18.53 1.57
N ASP A 167 -6.17 -19.15 2.53
CA ASP A 167 -5.97 -20.60 2.55
C ASP A 167 -7.25 -21.37 2.93
N GLU A 168 -8.05 -20.84 3.85
CA GLU A 168 -9.39 -21.38 4.13
C GLU A 168 -10.30 -21.31 2.90
N LEU A 169 -10.27 -20.20 2.17
CA LEU A 169 -11.06 -20.03 0.95
C LEU A 169 -10.66 -21.06 -0.11
N LYS A 170 -9.37 -21.28 -0.35
CA LYS A 170 -8.89 -22.35 -1.24
C LYS A 170 -9.35 -23.74 -0.81
N ARG A 171 -9.31 -24.04 0.50
CA ARG A 171 -9.79 -25.34 1.03
C ARG A 171 -11.28 -25.52 0.76
N LEU A 172 -12.08 -24.49 1.04
CA LEU A 172 -13.52 -24.50 0.79
C LEU A 172 -13.84 -24.62 -0.70
N GLU A 173 -13.11 -23.96 -1.59
CA GLU A 173 -13.28 -24.10 -3.05
C GLU A 173 -13.03 -25.55 -3.52
N VAL A 174 -12.00 -26.20 -2.98
CA VAL A 174 -11.70 -27.61 -3.28
C VAL A 174 -12.80 -28.52 -2.74
N GLU A 175 -13.24 -28.31 -1.50
CA GLU A 175 -14.31 -29.10 -0.89
C GLU A 175 -15.63 -28.93 -1.65
N ASN A 176 -15.98 -27.71 -2.00
CA ASN A 176 -17.18 -27.39 -2.77
C ASN A 176 -17.12 -28.00 -4.18
N SER A 177 -15.96 -27.98 -4.83
CA SER A 177 -15.76 -28.68 -6.11
C SER A 177 -15.98 -30.19 -5.98
N ARG A 178 -15.41 -30.81 -4.93
CA ARG A 178 -15.58 -32.25 -4.65
C ARG A 178 -17.04 -32.60 -4.36
N LEU A 179 -17.73 -31.78 -3.57
CA LEU A 179 -19.15 -31.97 -3.26
C LEU A 179 -20.02 -31.81 -4.51
N ASN A 180 -19.71 -30.84 -5.38
CA ASN A 180 -20.40 -30.67 -6.66
C ASN A 180 -20.20 -31.88 -7.59
N GLU A 181 -19.00 -32.45 -7.64
CA GLU A 181 -18.76 -33.71 -8.37
C GLU A 181 -19.55 -34.88 -7.78
N MET A 182 -19.64 -34.98 -6.46
CA MET A 182 -20.45 -36.01 -5.79
C MET A 182 -21.95 -35.83 -6.08
N LEU A 183 -22.44 -34.59 -6.09
CA LEU A 183 -23.83 -34.27 -6.43
C LEU A 183 -24.16 -34.64 -7.87
N LYS A 184 -23.26 -34.37 -8.83
CA LYS A 184 -23.44 -34.76 -10.23
C LYS A 184 -23.53 -36.28 -10.43
N LYS A 185 -22.91 -37.07 -9.54
CA LYS A 185 -22.91 -38.54 -9.59
C LYS A 185 -24.09 -39.20 -8.86
N ARG A 186 -24.97 -38.43 -8.22
CA ARG A 186 -26.15 -39.02 -7.55
C ARG A 186 -27.21 -39.41 -8.59
N PRO A 187 -27.87 -40.57 -8.42
CA PRO A 187 -28.99 -40.96 -9.27
C PRO A 187 -30.11 -39.94 -9.14
N LYS A 188 -30.68 -39.56 -10.28
CA LYS A 188 -31.79 -38.61 -10.36
C LYS A 188 -33.10 -39.37 -10.16
N VAL A 189 -34.02 -38.73 -9.44
CA VAL A 189 -35.36 -39.26 -9.19
C VAL A 189 -36.32 -38.58 -10.16
N TYR A 190 -37.06 -39.40 -10.90
CA TYR A 190 -38.03 -38.97 -11.89
C TYR A 190 -39.42 -39.42 -11.46
N ASP A 191 -40.40 -38.52 -11.59
CA ASP A 191 -41.81 -38.83 -11.38
C ASP A 191 -42.32 -39.62 -12.59
N LEU A 192 -42.75 -40.87 -12.37
CA LEU A 192 -43.14 -41.81 -13.42
C LEU A 192 -44.30 -41.25 -14.25
N LYS A 193 -45.28 -40.63 -13.59
CA LYS A 193 -46.49 -40.13 -14.24
C LYS A 193 -46.16 -38.94 -15.13
N LYS A 194 -45.40 -37.97 -14.61
CA LYS A 194 -45.00 -36.79 -15.39
C LYS A 194 -44.12 -37.15 -16.58
N LYS A 195 -43.15 -38.05 -16.40
CA LYS A 195 -42.27 -38.47 -17.51
C LYS A 195 -42.98 -39.31 -18.55
N TRP A 196 -43.97 -40.11 -18.15
CA TRP A 196 -44.83 -40.83 -19.08
C TRP A 196 -45.69 -39.87 -19.89
N ASP A 197 -46.37 -38.94 -19.23
CA ASP A 197 -47.23 -37.94 -19.89
C ASP A 197 -46.44 -37.01 -20.83
N GLU A 198 -45.18 -36.69 -20.49
CA GLU A 198 -44.28 -35.91 -21.34
C GLU A 198 -43.86 -36.65 -22.63
N LEU A 199 -43.60 -37.96 -22.55
CA LEU A 199 -43.14 -38.76 -23.70
C LEU A 199 -44.29 -39.32 -24.54
N PHE A 200 -45.43 -39.62 -23.91
CA PHE A 200 -46.58 -40.27 -24.52
C PHE A 200 -47.90 -39.58 -24.09
N PRO A 201 -48.17 -38.35 -24.59
CA PRO A 201 -49.36 -37.61 -24.21
C PRO A 201 -50.64 -38.35 -24.65
N GLY A 202 -51.54 -38.62 -23.69
CA GLY A 202 -52.85 -39.23 -23.95
C GLY A 202 -52.91 -40.76 -23.86
N VAL A 203 -51.81 -41.43 -23.47
CA VAL A 203 -51.76 -42.89 -23.25
C VAL A 203 -51.88 -43.17 -21.76
N GLU A 204 -52.79 -44.06 -21.35
CA GLU A 204 -52.97 -44.40 -19.94
C GLU A 204 -51.70 -45.02 -19.34
N LEU A 205 -51.40 -44.64 -18.09
CA LEU A 205 -50.21 -45.13 -17.39
C LEU A 205 -50.40 -46.63 -17.09
N PRO A 206 -49.51 -47.51 -17.59
CA PRO A 206 -49.60 -48.96 -17.37
C PRO A 206 -49.33 -49.34 -15.90
N GLU A 207 -49.72 -50.56 -15.52
CA GLU A 207 -49.45 -51.09 -14.17
C GLU A 207 -47.94 -51.18 -13.87
N GLU A 208 -47.55 -50.85 -12.63
CA GLU A 208 -46.15 -50.85 -12.16
C GLU A 208 -45.43 -52.21 -12.33
N GLU A 209 -46.18 -53.30 -12.41
CA GLU A 209 -45.66 -54.65 -12.67
C GLU A 209 -45.01 -54.80 -14.05
N LEU A 210 -45.52 -54.09 -15.07
CA LEU A 210 -44.98 -54.13 -16.42
C LEU A 210 -43.62 -53.43 -16.50
N PHE A 211 -43.48 -52.30 -15.80
CA PHE A 211 -42.19 -51.61 -15.64
C PHE A 211 -41.19 -52.50 -14.89
N SER A 212 -41.63 -53.19 -13.84
CA SER A 212 -40.79 -54.12 -13.08
C SER A 212 -40.33 -55.34 -13.90
N LYS A 213 -41.19 -55.85 -14.79
CA LYS A 213 -40.84 -56.91 -15.74
C LYS A 213 -39.86 -56.40 -16.81
N ALA A 214 -40.10 -55.21 -17.37
CA ALA A 214 -39.21 -54.61 -18.37
C ALA A 214 -37.80 -54.35 -17.81
N VAL A 215 -37.68 -53.87 -16.56
CA VAL A 215 -36.37 -53.68 -15.89
C VAL A 215 -35.60 -55.01 -15.74
N LYS A 216 -36.31 -56.12 -15.47
CA LYS A 216 -35.71 -57.46 -15.36
C LYS A 216 -35.31 -58.02 -16.73
N THR A 217 -36.17 -57.88 -17.74
CA THR A 217 -35.92 -58.38 -19.11
C THR A 217 -34.79 -57.61 -19.80
N LEU A 218 -34.69 -56.30 -19.57
CA LEU A 218 -33.63 -55.46 -20.12
C LEU A 218 -32.30 -55.54 -19.34
N ASN A 219 -32.23 -56.37 -18.29
CA ASN A 219 -31.09 -56.49 -17.39
C ASN A 219 -30.61 -55.12 -16.83
N LEU A 220 -31.56 -54.20 -16.60
CA LEU A 220 -31.33 -52.87 -16.02
C LEU A 220 -31.37 -52.89 -14.49
N ALA A 221 -31.54 -54.06 -13.89
CA ALA A 221 -31.59 -54.26 -12.44
C ALA A 221 -30.32 -53.71 -11.76
N GLY A 222 -30.51 -52.74 -10.86
CA GLY A 222 -29.43 -52.06 -10.14
C GLY A 222 -29.01 -50.70 -10.73
N LYS A 223 -29.35 -50.42 -12.00
CA LYS A 223 -29.12 -49.11 -12.66
C LYS A 223 -30.39 -48.26 -12.78
N VAL A 224 -31.53 -48.92 -12.88
CA VAL A 224 -32.86 -48.30 -12.85
C VAL A 224 -33.73 -49.03 -11.84
N ILE A 225 -34.38 -48.29 -10.94
CA ILE A 225 -35.29 -48.83 -9.92
C ILE A 225 -36.63 -48.10 -10.07
N VAL A 226 -37.71 -48.86 -10.25
CA VAL A 226 -39.08 -48.33 -10.35
C VAL A 226 -39.88 -48.79 -9.14
N GLY A 227 -40.59 -47.87 -8.49
CA GLY A 227 -41.53 -48.21 -7.42
C GLY A 227 -42.22 -46.99 -6.82
N GLN A 228 -43.46 -47.18 -6.35
CA GLN A 228 -44.27 -46.15 -5.68
C GLN A 228 -44.44 -44.87 -6.53
N GLY A 229 -44.64 -45.02 -7.84
CA GLY A 229 -44.81 -43.89 -8.75
C GLY A 229 -43.53 -43.11 -9.12
N TYR A 230 -42.34 -43.61 -8.76
CA TYR A 230 -41.06 -42.96 -9.11
C TYR A 230 -40.10 -43.91 -9.82
N ILE A 231 -39.26 -43.32 -10.68
CA ILE A 231 -38.12 -43.97 -11.33
C ILE A 231 -36.83 -43.36 -10.81
N TYR A 232 -35.95 -44.20 -10.27
CA TYR A 232 -34.58 -43.84 -9.92
C TYR A 232 -33.64 -44.34 -11.01
N ALA A 233 -32.84 -43.45 -11.60
CA ALA A 233 -31.85 -43.82 -12.60
C ALA A 233 -30.60 -42.93 -12.53
N GLU A 234 -29.45 -43.48 -12.91
CA GLU A 234 -28.19 -42.72 -13.00
C GLU A 234 -28.19 -41.74 -14.18
N ASP A 235 -28.93 -42.04 -15.26
CA ASP A 235 -29.03 -41.23 -16.48
C ASP A 235 -30.49 -41.14 -16.94
N GLU A 236 -30.89 -39.97 -17.45
CA GLU A 236 -32.22 -39.70 -17.99
C GLU A 236 -32.51 -40.54 -19.24
N LYS A 237 -31.49 -40.84 -20.03
CA LYS A 237 -31.62 -41.67 -21.24
C LYS A 237 -32.10 -43.09 -20.91
N LEU A 238 -31.62 -43.65 -19.79
CA LEU A 238 -32.05 -44.97 -19.34
C LEU A 238 -33.53 -44.99 -18.93
N VAL A 239 -34.04 -43.86 -18.44
CA VAL A 239 -35.46 -43.68 -18.13
C VAL A 239 -36.27 -43.65 -19.42
N GLU A 240 -35.87 -42.83 -20.40
CA GLU A 240 -36.57 -42.77 -21.69
C GLU A 240 -36.59 -44.11 -22.42
N ASP A 241 -35.47 -44.83 -22.43
CA ASP A 241 -35.36 -46.12 -23.11
C ASP A 241 -36.24 -47.18 -22.45
N LEU A 242 -36.34 -47.17 -21.11
CA LEU A 242 -37.27 -48.02 -20.37
C LEU A 242 -38.72 -47.70 -20.74
N LEU A 243 -39.10 -46.42 -20.73
CA LEU A 243 -40.46 -45.98 -21.02
C LEU A 243 -40.87 -46.30 -22.47
N LYS A 244 -39.97 -46.07 -23.44
CA LYS A 244 -40.17 -46.43 -24.86
C LYS A 244 -40.32 -47.92 -25.06
N THR A 245 -39.56 -48.74 -24.33
CA THR A 245 -39.66 -50.21 -24.43
C THR A 245 -41.00 -50.71 -23.89
N VAL A 246 -41.45 -50.17 -22.75
CA VAL A 246 -42.76 -50.52 -22.19
C VAL A 246 -43.88 -50.08 -23.13
N TYR A 247 -43.83 -48.86 -23.66
CA TYR A 247 -44.80 -48.39 -24.65
C TYR A 247 -44.83 -49.26 -25.92
N LEU A 248 -43.67 -49.62 -26.46
CA LEU A 248 -43.58 -50.50 -27.63
C LEU A 248 -44.18 -51.88 -27.36
N SER A 249 -43.95 -52.44 -26.16
CA SER A 249 -44.53 -53.72 -25.76
C SER A 249 -46.05 -53.68 -25.61
N LEU A 250 -46.63 -52.53 -25.27
CA LEU A 250 -48.08 -52.34 -25.23
C LEU A 250 -48.67 -52.23 -26.63
N LYS A 251 -48.02 -51.46 -27.51
CA LYS A 251 -48.44 -51.35 -28.91
C LYS A 251 -48.37 -52.65 -29.68
N LEU A 252 -47.30 -53.43 -29.50
CA LEU A 252 -47.18 -54.77 -30.10
C LEU A 252 -48.30 -55.70 -29.63
N ARG A 253 -48.71 -55.58 -28.36
CA ARG A 253 -49.81 -56.38 -27.80
C ARG A 253 -51.18 -55.91 -28.31
N GLU A 254 -51.38 -54.61 -28.51
CA GLU A 254 -52.58 -54.06 -29.16
C GLU A 254 -52.65 -54.45 -30.64
N GLU A 255 -51.52 -54.49 -31.36
CA GLU A 255 -51.47 -54.95 -32.76
C GLU A 255 -51.75 -56.47 -32.88
N GLU A 256 -51.24 -57.29 -31.96
CA GLU A 256 -51.58 -58.73 -31.88
C GLU A 256 -53.08 -58.95 -31.55
N GLU A 257 -53.68 -58.16 -30.65
CA GLU A 257 -55.13 -58.25 -30.38
C GLU A 257 -55.98 -57.82 -31.59
N VAL A 258 -55.52 -56.83 -32.37
CA VAL A 258 -56.23 -56.38 -33.59
C VAL A 258 -56.07 -57.38 -34.76
N GLU A 259 -54.94 -58.07 -34.89
CA GLU A 259 -54.76 -59.15 -35.86
C GLU A 259 -55.64 -60.36 -35.55
N VAL A 260 -55.72 -60.78 -34.28
CA VAL A 260 -56.61 -61.88 -33.84
C VAL A 260 -58.09 -61.54 -34.09
N ILE A 261 -58.49 -60.27 -33.94
CA ILE A 261 -59.86 -59.82 -34.24
C ILE A 261 -60.13 -59.77 -35.76
N ARG A 262 -59.14 -59.43 -36.60
CA ARG A 262 -59.32 -59.44 -38.07
C ARG A 262 -59.50 -60.84 -38.63
N GLU A 263 -58.70 -61.82 -38.18
CA GLU A 263 -58.86 -63.21 -38.59
C GLU A 263 -60.21 -63.78 -38.14
N GLY A 264 -60.73 -63.36 -36.97
CA GLY A 264 -62.04 -63.77 -36.48
C GLY A 264 -63.27 -63.14 -37.16
N ILE A 265 -63.12 -62.02 -37.89
CA ILE A 265 -64.24 -61.34 -38.56
C ILE A 265 -64.43 -61.84 -40.01
N GLU A 266 -63.36 -62.28 -40.69
CA GLU A 266 -63.48 -62.88 -42.04
C GLU A 266 -64.14 -64.28 -42.04
N GLU A 267 -64.19 -64.98 -40.90
CA GLU A 267 -64.88 -66.28 -40.77
C GLU A 267 -66.40 -66.19 -40.46
N ILE A 268 -66.96 -65.01 -40.16
CA ILE A 268 -68.33 -64.87 -39.60
C ILE A 268 -69.34 -64.21 -40.56
N ILE A 269 -68.96 -63.84 -41.79
CA ILE A 269 -69.93 -63.44 -42.83
C ILE A 269 -70.21 -64.63 -43.75
N PRO A 270 -71.36 -65.33 -43.61
CA PRO A 270 -71.73 -66.38 -44.55
C PRO A 270 -72.18 -65.79 -45.88
N GLU A 271 -71.74 -66.40 -46.98
CA GLU A 271 -72.36 -66.28 -48.31
C GLU A 271 -73.87 -66.52 -48.18
N ILE A 272 -74.66 -65.47 -48.43
CA ILE A 272 -76.08 -65.63 -48.73
C ILE A 272 -76.16 -65.87 -50.24
N ASP A 273 -76.21 -67.15 -50.60
CA ASP A 273 -76.66 -67.60 -51.92
C ASP A 273 -78.20 -67.61 -51.92
N SER A 274 -78.77 -66.81 -52.82
CA SER A 274 -80.10 -67.05 -53.35
C SER A 274 -80.02 -66.87 -54.86
N GLY A 275 -79.97 -67.98 -55.60
CA GLY A 275 -80.31 -68.05 -57.02
C GLY A 275 -81.65 -67.35 -57.29
N GLY A 276 -81.94 -66.85 -58.47
CA GLY A 276 -81.49 -67.17 -59.82
C GLY A 276 -82.67 -66.85 -60.74
N GLU A 277 -82.38 -66.62 -62.02
CA GLU A 277 -83.34 -66.40 -63.13
C GLU A 277 -84.06 -65.03 -63.13
N GLY A 278 -84.13 -64.28 -64.22
CA GLY A 278 -83.73 -64.50 -65.61
C GLY A 278 -84.37 -63.41 -66.50
N GLY A 279 -83.95 -63.37 -67.77
CA GLY A 279 -84.63 -62.65 -68.87
C GLY A 279 -83.90 -61.36 -69.29
N GLU A 280 -82.98 -61.39 -70.25
CA GLU A 280 -83.20 -61.47 -71.72
C GLU A 280 -83.79 -60.22 -72.35
N SER A 281 -83.02 -59.60 -73.23
CA SER A 281 -83.34 -59.23 -74.63
C SER A 281 -82.18 -58.32 -75.11
N GLU A 282 -81.26 -58.82 -75.94
CA GLU A 282 -81.35 -58.84 -77.42
C GLU A 282 -81.87 -57.54 -78.02
N GLY A 283 -81.02 -56.88 -78.83
CA GLY A 283 -81.36 -55.70 -79.63
C GLY A 283 -80.19 -54.75 -79.85
#